data_AF-A0A699QXA6-F1
#
_entry.id   AF-A0A699QXA6-F1
#
_cell.length_a   1.000
_cell.length_b   1.000
_cell.length_c   1.000
_cell.angle_alpha   90.00
_cell.angle_beta   90.00
_cell.angle_gamma   90.00
#
_symmetry.space_group_name_H-M   'P 1'
#
loop_
_entity.id
_entity.type
_entity.pdbx_description
1 polymer ?
#
loop_
_entity_poly.entity_id
_entity_poly.type
_entity_poly.pdbx_seq_one_letter_code
_entity_poly.pdbx_strand_id
1 'polypeptide(L)'
;MAKATSSQAWLWHHRLSYLNFDTINLLSKNDIVVGLLKLKFVKDHLCFSCELGKAKRKSFHTKLTPTLKRRLQLLHIDLCGPMRTLHAYFAAEGILHQTSVARTPEQNGVVERRNHTLVKAARTMLSAAKVPLFFWAEAIATAYFTQNRSLVIPHHKKTPYHIINDQKPSVKFFYIFGFVCYIVRDGENLNKMKEKG
;
A
#
# COMPACT_ATOMS: atom_id res chain seq x y z
N MET A 1 -18.08 20.33 5.99
CA MET A 1 -16.66 20.21 6.42
C MET A 1 -15.91 21.43 5.94
N ALA A 2 -15.09 22.04 6.80
CA ALA A 2 -14.20 23.14 6.40
C ALA A 2 -13.15 22.65 5.39
N LYS A 3 -12.63 23.57 4.58
CA LYS A 3 -11.56 23.27 3.60
C LYS A 3 -10.22 23.16 4.34
N ALA A 4 -9.44 22.13 4.06
CA ALA A 4 -8.07 22.04 4.55
C ALA A 4 -7.19 23.11 3.90
N THR A 5 -6.20 23.61 4.64
CA THR A 5 -5.13 24.42 4.05
C THR A 5 -4.34 23.57 3.03
N SER A 6 -3.69 24.22 2.07
CA SER A 6 -2.87 23.53 1.08
C SER A 6 -1.81 22.65 1.75
N SER A 7 -1.07 23.20 2.72
CA SER A 7 -0.04 22.48 3.46
C SER A 7 -0.58 21.23 4.17
N GLN A 8 -1.74 21.31 4.83
CA GLN A 8 -2.38 20.15 5.46
C GLN A 8 -2.79 19.09 4.44
N ALA A 9 -3.33 19.49 3.29
CA ALA A 9 -3.78 18.58 2.26
C ALA A 9 -2.62 17.81 1.63
N TRP A 10 -1.54 18.51 1.31
CA TRP A 10 -0.33 17.91 0.76
C TRP A 10 0.41 17.06 1.80
N LEU A 11 0.45 17.48 3.06
CA LEU A 11 1.02 16.67 4.15
C LEU A 11 0.37 15.29 4.23
N TRP A 12 -0.96 15.22 4.22
CA TRP A 12 -1.69 13.95 4.26
C TRP A 12 -1.55 13.15 2.97
N HIS A 13 -1.47 13.82 1.82
CA HIS A 13 -1.15 13.17 0.56
C HIS A 13 0.21 12.44 0.63
N HIS A 14 1.25 13.07 1.18
CA HIS A 14 2.57 12.48 1.34
C HIS A 14 2.61 11.36 2.39
N ARG A 15 1.99 11.56 3.56
CA ARG A 15 1.92 10.56 4.64
C ARG A 15 1.18 9.29 4.24
N LEU A 16 0.19 9.41 3.35
CA LEU A 16 -0.61 8.29 2.86
C LEU A 16 -0.07 7.72 1.54
N SER A 17 1.24 7.73 1.33
CA SER A 17 1.86 7.15 0.12
C SER A 17 1.24 7.66 -1.19
N TYR A 18 0.99 8.97 -1.24
CA TYR A 18 0.48 9.69 -2.40
C TYR A 18 -0.92 9.26 -2.84
N LEU A 19 -1.80 8.85 -1.92
CA LEU A 19 -3.20 8.54 -2.25
C LEU A 19 -3.92 9.71 -2.93
N ASN A 20 -4.89 9.39 -3.78
CA ASN A 20 -5.73 10.42 -4.41
C ASN A 20 -6.53 11.18 -3.34
N PHE A 21 -6.73 12.48 -3.55
CA PHE A 21 -7.51 13.35 -2.68
C PHE A 21 -8.96 12.87 -2.50
N ASP A 22 -9.57 12.25 -3.52
CA ASP A 22 -10.89 11.65 -3.39
C ASP A 22 -10.91 10.50 -2.37
N THR A 23 -9.86 9.68 -2.36
CA THR A 23 -9.71 8.60 -1.38
C THR A 23 -9.50 9.18 0.01
N ILE A 24 -8.65 10.21 0.17
CA ILE A 24 -8.43 10.87 1.47
C ILE A 24 -9.74 11.51 1.97
N ASN A 25 -10.50 12.15 1.09
CA ASN A 25 -11.81 12.71 1.40
C ASN A 25 -12.82 11.63 1.80
N LEU A 26 -12.80 10.46 1.15
CA LEU A 26 -13.63 9.33 1.51
C LEU A 26 -13.31 8.83 2.93
N LEU A 27 -12.03 8.73 3.28
CA LEU A 27 -11.59 8.36 4.63
C LEU A 27 -12.05 9.35 5.68
N SER A 28 -11.91 10.65 5.39
CA SER A 28 -12.30 11.77 6.27
C SER A 28 -13.80 11.82 6.49
N LYS A 29 -14.60 11.79 5.41
CA LYS A 29 -16.07 11.89 5.46
C LYS A 29 -16.71 10.73 6.21
N ASN A 30 -16.21 9.51 5.99
CA ASN A 30 -16.82 8.30 6.51
C ASN A 30 -16.18 7.82 7.82
N ASP A 31 -15.27 8.60 8.42
CA ASP A 31 -14.62 8.28 9.70
C ASP A 31 -13.99 6.87 9.70
N ILE A 32 -13.36 6.48 8.59
CA ILE A 32 -12.85 5.10 8.37
C ILE A 32 -11.56 4.85 9.16
N VAL A 33 -10.80 5.91 9.44
CA VAL A 33 -9.49 5.86 10.10
C VAL A 33 -9.44 6.82 11.28
N VAL A 34 -8.66 6.46 12.30
CA VAL A 34 -8.46 7.32 13.48
C VAL A 34 -7.28 8.26 13.23
N GLY A 35 -7.47 9.55 13.50
CA GLY A 35 -6.39 10.55 13.43
C GLY A 35 -6.30 11.38 12.16
N LEU A 36 -7.15 11.11 11.16
CA LEU A 36 -7.30 11.98 10.00
C LEU A 36 -8.24 13.14 10.34
N LEU A 37 -7.87 14.36 9.94
CA LEU A 37 -8.70 15.56 10.17
C LEU A 37 -9.99 15.49 9.33
N LYS A 38 -11.13 15.88 9.92
CA LYS A 38 -12.45 15.95 9.27
C LYS A 38 -12.59 17.19 8.37
N LEU A 39 -11.68 17.31 7.42
CA LEU A 39 -11.60 18.43 6.48
C LEU A 39 -11.87 17.95 5.05
N LYS A 40 -12.24 18.89 4.18
CA LYS A 40 -12.27 18.68 2.73
C LYS A 40 -10.89 19.00 2.17
N PHE A 41 -10.21 17.99 1.66
CA PHE A 41 -8.92 18.10 1.00
C PHE A 41 -9.12 18.39 -0.49
N VAL A 42 -8.46 19.41 -1.01
CA VAL A 42 -8.59 19.84 -2.40
C VAL A 42 -7.22 19.83 -3.04
N LYS A 43 -7.13 19.23 -4.23
CA LYS A 43 -5.94 19.32 -5.07
C LYS A 43 -5.94 20.68 -5.75
N ASP A 44 -5.09 21.58 -5.29
CA ASP A 44 -4.93 22.95 -5.80
C ASP A 44 -3.83 23.06 -6.87
N HIS A 45 -2.84 22.15 -6.87
CA HIS A 45 -1.81 22.08 -7.91
C HIS A 45 -1.44 20.64 -8.31
N LEU A 46 -0.56 20.50 -9.31
CA LEU A 46 -0.08 19.20 -9.78
C LEU A 46 0.93 18.60 -8.80
N CYS A 47 0.99 17.26 -8.77
CA CYS A 47 2.04 16.52 -8.08
C CYS A 47 2.94 15.85 -9.12
N PHE A 48 4.13 16.40 -9.34
CA PHE A 48 5.09 15.88 -10.31
C PHE A 48 5.45 14.40 -10.02
N SER A 49 5.62 14.03 -8.76
CA SER A 49 5.94 12.64 -8.39
C SER A 49 4.81 11.64 -8.71
N CYS A 50 3.54 12.08 -8.60
CA CYS A 50 2.41 11.24 -9.01
C CYS A 50 2.33 11.10 -10.52
N GLU A 51 2.62 12.17 -11.26
CA GLU A 51 2.62 12.16 -12.72
C GLU A 51 3.66 11.16 -13.26
N LEU A 52 4.89 11.24 -12.75
CA LEU A 52 5.98 10.33 -13.12
C LEU A 52 5.71 8.88 -12.69
N GLY A 53 5.14 8.68 -11.50
CA GLY A 53 4.96 7.33 -10.94
C GLY A 53 3.64 6.64 -11.27
N LYS A 54 2.58 7.36 -11.70
CA LYS A 54 1.21 6.83 -11.79
C LYS A 54 0.56 6.88 -13.17
N ALA A 55 1.32 7.10 -14.24
CA ALA A 55 0.82 7.10 -15.62
C ALA A 55 -0.22 5.99 -15.90
N LYS A 56 -1.34 6.37 -16.52
CA LYS A 56 -2.52 5.50 -16.70
C LYS A 56 -2.30 4.56 -17.89
N ARG A 57 -2.49 3.24 -17.68
CA ARG A 57 -2.57 2.24 -18.76
C ARG A 57 -4.05 1.94 -19.03
N LYS A 58 -4.39 1.51 -20.24
CA LYS A 58 -5.76 1.08 -20.60
C LYS A 58 -6.25 0.01 -19.60
N SER A 59 -7.46 0.17 -19.11
CA SER A 59 -8.11 -0.81 -18.23
C SER A 59 -8.59 -2.00 -19.04
N PHE A 60 -8.43 -3.20 -18.49
CA PHE A 60 -9.11 -4.40 -18.98
C PHE A 60 -10.50 -4.51 -18.34
N HIS A 61 -11.42 -5.24 -18.98
CA HIS A 61 -12.73 -5.52 -18.40
C HIS A 61 -12.59 -6.28 -17.07
N THR A 62 -13.15 -5.72 -16.00
CA THR A 62 -13.22 -6.37 -14.69
C THR A 62 -14.21 -7.52 -14.74
N LYS A 63 -13.75 -8.75 -14.47
CA LYS A 63 -14.63 -9.86 -14.09
C LYS A 63 -15.22 -9.59 -12.72
N LEU A 64 -16.48 -10.01 -12.51
CA LEU A 64 -17.10 -10.07 -11.19
C LEU A 64 -16.24 -10.98 -10.31
N THR A 65 -15.65 -10.39 -9.26
CA THR A 65 -14.94 -11.17 -8.26
C THR A 65 -16.01 -11.83 -7.39
N PRO A 66 -15.96 -13.16 -7.16
CA PRO A 66 -16.93 -13.79 -6.26
C PRO A 66 -16.85 -13.10 -4.90
N THR A 67 -18.01 -12.78 -4.33
CA THR A 67 -18.12 -12.30 -2.95
C THR A 67 -17.69 -13.43 -2.03
N LEU A 68 -16.46 -13.36 -1.52
CA LEU A 68 -15.97 -14.28 -0.51
C LEU A 68 -16.80 -14.09 0.76
N LYS A 69 -17.38 -15.19 1.26
CA LYS A 69 -18.28 -15.16 2.41
C LYS A 69 -17.51 -15.13 3.73
N ARG A 70 -16.27 -15.63 3.75
CA ARG A 70 -15.43 -15.76 4.94
C ARG A 70 -14.00 -15.26 4.68
N ARG A 71 -13.34 -14.77 5.74
CA ARG A 71 -11.93 -14.37 5.70
C ARG A 71 -11.05 -15.60 5.44
N LEU A 72 -9.95 -15.40 4.72
CA LEU A 72 -8.96 -16.43 4.38
C LEU A 72 -9.54 -17.64 3.60
N GLN A 73 -10.74 -17.52 3.03
CA GLN A 73 -11.35 -18.57 2.21
C GLN A 73 -10.60 -18.80 0.89
N LEU A 74 -10.04 -17.74 0.31
CA LEU A 74 -9.30 -17.78 -0.94
C LEU A 74 -8.11 -16.82 -0.85
N LEU A 75 -6.91 -17.33 -1.14
CA LEU A 75 -5.70 -16.53 -1.24
C LEU A 75 -5.22 -16.58 -2.69
N HIS A 76 -5.16 -15.42 -3.33
CA HIS A 76 -4.50 -15.30 -4.63
C HIS A 76 -3.03 -14.98 -4.40
N ILE A 77 -2.14 -15.74 -5.04
CA ILE A 77 -0.68 -15.60 -4.93
C ILE A 77 -0.11 -15.42 -6.33
N ASP A 78 0.84 -14.51 -6.47
CA ASP A 78 1.58 -14.26 -7.71
C ASP A 78 3.08 -14.45 -7.40
N LEU A 79 3.54 -15.70 -7.46
CA LEU A 79 4.92 -16.10 -7.24
C LEU A 79 5.37 -16.93 -8.45
N CYS A 80 6.54 -16.60 -9.00
CA CYS A 80 7.11 -17.28 -10.15
C CYS A 80 8.29 -18.17 -9.71
N GLY A 81 8.14 -19.48 -9.85
CA GLY A 81 9.16 -20.49 -9.58
C GLY A 81 8.58 -21.91 -9.61
N PRO A 82 9.40 -22.96 -9.73
CA PRO A 82 8.91 -24.34 -9.72
C PRO A 82 8.21 -24.66 -8.38
N MET A 83 6.89 -24.86 -8.42
CA MET A 83 6.05 -25.03 -7.22
C MET A 83 5.96 -26.47 -6.69
N ARG A 84 6.80 -27.40 -7.16
CA ARG A 84 6.67 -28.84 -6.83
C ARG A 84 6.71 -29.09 -5.32
N THR A 85 7.58 -28.40 -4.58
CA THR A 85 7.70 -28.52 -3.13
C THR A 85 6.51 -27.93 -2.36
N LEU A 86 5.87 -26.88 -2.91
CA LEU A 86 4.73 -26.21 -2.30
C LEU A 86 3.46 -27.06 -2.37
N HIS A 87 3.29 -27.88 -3.40
CA HIS A 87 2.10 -28.71 -3.54
C HIS A 87 1.98 -29.75 -2.42
N ALA A 88 3.09 -30.41 -2.05
CA ALA A 88 3.13 -31.36 -0.95
C ALA A 88 2.80 -30.69 0.40
N TYR A 89 3.35 -29.49 0.63
CA TYR A 89 3.04 -28.70 1.82
C TYR A 89 1.56 -28.31 1.88
N PHE A 90 0.99 -27.80 0.79
CA PHE A 90 -0.43 -27.42 0.75
C PHE A 90 -1.34 -28.63 0.99
N ALA A 91 -1.02 -29.80 0.42
CA ALA A 91 -1.77 -31.02 0.67
C ALA A 91 -1.71 -31.43 2.16
N ALA A 92 -0.53 -31.35 2.79
CA ALA A 92 -0.34 -31.67 4.21
C ALA A 92 -1.12 -30.73 5.13
N GLU A 93 -1.19 -29.44 4.79
CA GLU A 93 -1.93 -28.41 5.55
C GLU A 93 -3.42 -28.34 5.18
N GLY A 94 -3.91 -29.22 4.29
CA GLY A 94 -5.31 -29.22 3.85
C GLY A 94 -5.71 -27.99 2.99
N ILE A 95 -4.73 -27.32 2.39
CA ILE A 95 -4.92 -26.15 1.52
C ILE A 95 -5.14 -26.60 0.08
N LEU A 96 -6.30 -26.27 -0.49
CA LEU A 96 -6.58 -26.53 -1.90
C LEU A 96 -5.82 -25.54 -2.79
N HIS A 97 -4.78 -26.01 -3.46
CA HIS A 97 -4.03 -25.21 -4.43
C HIS A 97 -4.68 -25.25 -5.82
N GLN A 98 -5.10 -24.09 -6.33
CA GLN A 98 -5.65 -23.92 -7.67
C GLN A 98 -4.69 -23.09 -8.54
N THR A 99 -4.39 -23.58 -9.75
CA THR A 99 -3.56 -22.87 -10.72
C THR A 99 -4.40 -22.21 -11.80
N SER A 100 -4.06 -20.99 -12.20
CA SER A 100 -4.66 -20.36 -13.39
C SER A 100 -4.29 -21.12 -14.65
N VAL A 101 -5.15 -21.04 -15.67
CA VAL A 101 -4.86 -21.58 -16.99
C VAL A 101 -3.62 -20.89 -17.57
N ALA A 102 -2.70 -21.69 -18.14
CA ALA A 102 -1.48 -21.18 -18.73
C ALA A 102 -1.78 -20.05 -19.74
N ARG A 103 -0.99 -18.98 -19.72
CA ARG A 103 -1.11 -17.82 -20.61
C ARG A 103 -2.43 -17.03 -20.48
N THR A 104 -3.13 -17.12 -19.35
CA THR A 104 -4.31 -16.28 -19.05
C THR A 104 -4.08 -15.35 -17.84
N PRO A 105 -3.23 -14.31 -17.97
CA PRO A 105 -2.92 -13.38 -16.87
C PRO A 105 -4.17 -12.69 -16.31
N GLU A 106 -5.24 -12.58 -17.10
CA GLU A 106 -6.51 -12.01 -16.68
C GLU A 106 -7.14 -12.77 -15.50
N GLN A 107 -6.87 -14.08 -15.36
CA GLN A 107 -7.34 -14.88 -14.23
C GLN A 107 -6.66 -14.49 -12.91
N ASN A 108 -5.40 -14.04 -12.95
CA ASN A 108 -4.68 -13.53 -11.78
C ASN A 108 -4.76 -12.00 -11.62
N GLY A 109 -5.65 -11.36 -12.39
CA GLY A 109 -5.70 -9.90 -12.46
C GLY A 109 -5.95 -9.19 -11.14
N VAL A 110 -6.50 -9.87 -10.11
CA VAL A 110 -6.67 -9.28 -8.76
C VAL A 110 -5.31 -8.97 -8.13
N VAL A 111 -4.40 -9.94 -8.11
CA VAL A 111 -3.06 -9.78 -7.50
C VAL A 111 -2.18 -8.90 -8.37
N GLU A 112 -2.21 -9.08 -9.68
CA GLU A 112 -1.45 -8.24 -10.61
C GLU A 112 -1.80 -6.76 -10.45
N ARG A 113 -3.10 -6.42 -10.38
CA ARG A 113 -3.55 -5.04 -10.13
C ARG A 113 -3.06 -4.53 -8.78
N ARG A 114 -3.12 -5.36 -7.73
CA ARG A 114 -2.68 -4.98 -6.38
C ARG A 114 -1.17 -4.72 -6.35
N ASN A 115 -0.37 -5.63 -6.88
CA ASN A 115 1.08 -5.53 -6.99
C ASN A 115 1.46 -4.26 -7.77
N HIS A 116 0.80 -4.02 -8.88
CA HIS A 116 1.03 -2.82 -9.67
C HIS A 116 0.70 -1.52 -8.92
N THR A 117 -0.39 -1.47 -8.14
CA THR A 117 -0.69 -0.31 -7.28
C THR A 117 0.39 -0.06 -6.22
N LEU A 118 0.93 -1.12 -5.61
CA LEU A 118 2.01 -1.02 -4.63
C LEU A 118 3.30 -0.51 -5.29
N VAL A 119 3.70 -1.10 -6.42
CA VAL A 119 4.88 -0.68 -7.18
C VAL A 119 4.80 0.78 -7.62
N LYS A 120 3.64 1.21 -8.13
CA LYS A 120 3.43 2.62 -8.51
C LYS A 120 3.57 3.56 -7.32
N ALA A 121 2.98 3.23 -6.18
CA ALA A 121 3.11 4.05 -4.98
C ALA A 121 4.56 4.11 -4.48
N ALA A 122 5.26 2.97 -4.42
CA ALA A 122 6.67 2.92 -4.02
C ALA A 122 7.55 3.76 -4.96
N ARG A 123 7.38 3.65 -6.29
CA ARG A 123 8.09 4.48 -7.27
C ARG A 123 7.83 5.98 -7.07
N THR A 124 6.58 6.37 -6.83
CA THR A 124 6.25 7.77 -6.51
C THR A 124 6.95 8.23 -5.23
N MET A 125 6.98 7.40 -4.19
CA MET A 125 7.62 7.72 -2.91
C MET A 125 9.14 7.88 -3.05
N LEU A 126 9.81 6.95 -3.75
CA LEU A 126 11.25 7.02 -4.04
C LEU A 126 11.60 8.30 -4.82
N SER A 127 10.83 8.58 -5.88
CA SER A 127 11.02 9.78 -6.72
C SER A 127 10.86 11.06 -5.92
N ALA A 128 9.85 11.13 -5.05
CA ALA A 128 9.60 12.33 -4.25
C ALA A 128 10.62 12.54 -3.13
N ALA A 129 11.06 11.46 -2.47
CA ALA A 129 12.10 11.51 -1.44
C ALA A 129 13.51 11.69 -2.02
N LYS A 130 13.67 11.54 -3.36
CA LYS A 130 14.96 11.59 -4.06
C LYS A 130 15.97 10.59 -3.48
N VAL A 131 15.50 9.42 -3.09
CA VAL A 131 16.35 8.35 -2.55
C VAL A 131 16.70 7.33 -3.63
N PRO A 132 17.88 6.68 -3.56
CA PRO A 132 18.28 5.66 -4.52
C PRO A 132 17.33 4.47 -4.60
N LEU A 133 17.35 3.77 -5.75
CA LEU A 133 16.49 2.62 -6.01
C LEU A 133 16.73 1.45 -5.05
N PHE A 134 17.91 1.33 -4.43
CA PHE A 134 18.17 0.22 -3.50
C PHE A 134 17.23 0.22 -2.28
N PHE A 135 16.59 1.36 -1.95
CA PHE A 135 15.53 1.46 -0.93
C PHE A 135 14.14 0.98 -1.40
N TRP A 136 14.06 0.27 -2.53
CA TRP A 136 12.78 -0.16 -3.11
C TRP A 136 12.01 -1.07 -2.16
N ALA A 137 12.70 -1.92 -1.37
CA ALA A 137 12.06 -2.84 -0.45
C ALA A 137 11.33 -2.06 0.67
N GLU A 138 11.98 -1.06 1.25
CA GLU A 138 11.44 -0.16 2.27
C GLU A 138 10.28 0.67 1.71
N ALA A 139 10.39 1.15 0.47
CA ALA A 139 9.33 1.88 -0.20
C ALA A 139 8.08 1.00 -0.42
N ILE A 140 8.27 -0.24 -0.85
CA ILE A 140 7.18 -1.22 -1.01
C ILE A 140 6.55 -1.56 0.34
N ALA A 141 7.36 -1.85 1.36
CA ALA A 141 6.88 -2.16 2.71
C ALA A 141 6.05 -0.99 3.28
N THR A 142 6.53 0.24 3.12
CA THR A 142 5.82 1.44 3.56
C THR A 142 4.51 1.63 2.78
N ALA A 143 4.54 1.48 1.46
CA ALA A 143 3.34 1.56 0.62
C ALA A 143 2.30 0.48 0.98
N TYR A 144 2.74 -0.75 1.25
CA TYR A 144 1.88 -1.84 1.71
C TYR A 144 1.24 -1.51 3.07
N PHE A 145 2.05 -1.06 4.01
CA PHE A 145 1.62 -0.71 5.36
C PHE A 145 0.58 0.41 5.38
N THR A 146 0.82 1.49 4.63
CA THR A 146 -0.07 2.65 4.55
C THR A 146 -1.35 2.31 3.79
N GLN A 147 -1.26 1.63 2.65
CA GLN A 147 -2.42 1.32 1.81
C GLN A 147 -3.37 0.31 2.47
N ASN A 148 -2.87 -0.68 3.20
CA ASN A 148 -3.74 -1.62 3.91
C ASN A 148 -4.57 -0.96 5.02
N ARG A 149 -4.13 0.22 5.48
CA ARG A 149 -4.81 1.03 6.50
C ARG A 149 -5.61 2.20 5.93
N SER A 150 -5.49 2.50 4.64
CA SER A 150 -6.07 3.71 4.03
C SER A 150 -6.82 3.49 2.72
N LEU A 151 -6.68 2.34 2.05
CA LEU A 151 -7.53 2.00 0.92
C LEU A 151 -8.86 1.44 1.41
N VAL A 152 -9.95 1.96 0.83
CA VAL A 152 -11.31 1.53 1.15
C VAL A 152 -11.73 0.45 0.15
N ILE A 153 -12.19 -0.69 0.66
CA ILE A 153 -12.84 -1.70 -0.17
C ILE A 153 -14.31 -1.28 -0.33
N PRO A 154 -14.79 -0.92 -1.53
CA PRO A 154 -16.10 -0.29 -1.72
C PRO A 154 -17.27 -1.10 -1.15
N HIS A 155 -17.26 -2.43 -1.36
CA HIS A 155 -18.32 -3.33 -0.91
C HIS A 155 -18.47 -3.35 0.62
N HIS A 156 -17.35 -3.30 1.36
CA HIS A 156 -17.36 -3.35 2.82
C HIS A 156 -17.32 -1.97 3.48
N LYS A 157 -17.06 -0.90 2.71
CA LYS A 157 -16.82 0.47 3.20
C LYS A 157 -15.77 0.53 4.34
N LYS A 158 -14.83 -0.40 4.35
CA LYS A 158 -13.82 -0.63 5.39
C LYS A 158 -12.44 -0.80 4.75
N THR A 159 -11.39 -0.60 5.54
CA THR A 159 -10.01 -0.86 5.09
C THR A 159 -9.66 -2.34 5.26
N PRO A 160 -8.70 -2.88 4.48
CA PRO A 160 -8.20 -4.25 4.68
C PRO A 160 -7.80 -4.52 6.13
N TYR A 161 -7.11 -3.58 6.79
CA TYR A 161 -6.73 -3.68 8.20
C TYR A 161 -7.94 -3.85 9.12
N HIS A 162 -8.98 -3.05 8.92
CA HIS A 162 -10.19 -3.13 9.73
C HIS A 162 -10.97 -4.42 9.48
N ILE A 163 -10.96 -4.93 8.24
CA ILE A 163 -11.59 -6.23 7.94
C ILE A 163 -10.84 -7.37 8.64
N ILE A 164 -9.52 -7.34 8.73
CA ILE A 164 -8.76 -8.44 9.33
C ILE A 164 -8.78 -8.38 10.86
N ASN A 165 -8.60 -7.19 11.44
CA ASN A 165 -8.41 -6.99 12.87
C ASN A 165 -9.66 -6.50 13.61
N ASP A 166 -10.78 -6.31 12.91
CA ASP A 166 -12.03 -5.74 13.44
C ASP A 166 -11.89 -4.37 14.13
N GLN A 167 -10.78 -3.67 13.89
CA GLN A 167 -10.44 -2.40 14.53
C GLN A 167 -10.12 -1.32 13.49
N LYS A 168 -10.59 -0.09 13.71
CA LYS A 168 -10.23 1.04 12.84
C LYS A 168 -8.72 1.30 12.95
N PRO A 169 -7.98 1.42 11.83
CA PRO A 169 -6.57 1.73 11.90
C PRO A 169 -6.36 3.19 12.32
N SER A 170 -5.35 3.41 13.15
CA SER A 170 -4.81 4.76 13.41
C SER A 170 -3.83 5.14 12.31
N VAL A 171 -3.92 6.39 11.84
CA VAL A 171 -2.98 7.00 10.88
C VAL A 171 -2.20 8.17 11.46
N LYS A 172 -2.38 8.46 12.76
CA LYS A 172 -1.70 9.59 13.45
C LYS A 172 -0.17 9.51 13.35
N PHE A 173 0.35 8.30 13.42
CA PHE A 173 1.79 8.01 13.46
C PHE A 173 2.43 7.88 12.08
N PHE A 174 1.69 8.14 10.99
CA PHE A 174 2.26 8.07 9.66
C PHE A 174 3.18 9.26 9.42
N TYR A 175 4.40 8.96 9.00
CA TYR A 175 5.39 9.95 8.57
C TYR A 175 5.54 9.93 7.05
N ILE A 176 6.08 11.02 6.51
CA ILE A 176 6.45 11.08 5.10
C ILE A 176 7.63 10.12 4.89
N PHE A 177 7.55 9.30 3.85
CA PHE A 177 8.64 8.43 3.48
C PHE A 177 9.88 9.24 3.07
N GLY A 178 11.06 8.84 3.55
CA GLY A 178 12.30 9.56 3.34
C GLY A 178 12.47 10.82 4.19
N PHE A 179 11.63 11.01 5.22
CA PHE A 179 11.84 12.07 6.20
C PHE A 179 13.08 11.78 7.06
N VAL A 180 13.82 12.83 7.42
CA VAL A 180 15.03 12.72 8.24
C VAL A 180 14.66 12.21 9.62
N CYS A 181 15.28 11.11 10.05
CA CYS A 181 15.20 10.60 11.41
C CYS A 181 16.54 10.78 12.12
N TYR A 182 16.50 11.12 13.40
CA TYR A 182 17.67 11.17 14.26
C TYR A 182 17.71 9.87 15.07
N ILE A 183 18.77 9.09 14.89
CA ILE A 183 19.03 7.93 15.74
C ILE A 183 19.67 8.47 17.01
N VAL A 184 18.93 8.43 18.12
CA VAL A 184 19.52 8.64 19.44
C VAL A 184 20.42 7.44 19.69
N ARG A 185 21.74 7.64 19.66
CA ARG A 185 22.70 6.62 20.04
C ARG A 185 22.78 6.64 21.55
N ASP A 186 21.92 5.87 22.20
CA ASP A 186 22.13 5.50 23.60
C ASP A 186 23.44 4.68 23.67
N GLY A 187 24.24 4.92 24.70
CA GLY A 187 25.68 4.64 24.75
C GLY A 187 26.16 3.26 24.27
N GLU A 188 27.34 3.29 23.67
CA GLU A 188 28.21 2.17 23.27
C GLU A 188 27.63 1.14 22.28
N ASN A 189 27.88 1.40 20.99
CA ASN A 189 28.36 0.35 20.09
C ASN A 189 29.16 0.97 18.94
N LEU A 190 30.49 0.82 19.03
CA LEU A 190 31.42 0.97 17.91
C LEU A 190 30.97 0.01 16.80
N ASN A 191 30.62 0.53 15.62
CA ASN A 191 30.28 -0.32 14.49
C ASN A 191 31.52 -1.11 14.02
N LYS A 192 31.39 -2.45 14.02
CA LYS A 192 32.37 -3.49 13.65
C LYS A 192 32.93 -3.41 12.21
N MET A 193 32.48 -2.45 11.40
CA MET A 193 32.84 -2.29 9.98
C MET A 193 33.14 -0.84 9.60
N LYS A 194 34.03 -0.19 10.35
CA LYS A 194 34.81 0.92 9.81
C LYS A 194 36.28 0.56 9.91
N GLU A 195 37.04 0.79 8.84
CA GLU A 195 38.49 0.96 8.98
C GLU A 195 38.73 2.16 9.89
N LYS A 196 39.66 2.00 10.82
CA LYS A 196 40.12 3.11 11.65
C LYS A 196 41.16 3.88 10.85
N GLY A 197 40.77 5.06 10.36
CA GLY A 197 41.61 6.05 9.70
C GLY A 197 40.85 7.37 9.62
#